data_AF-A0A9D1TVE2-F1
#
_entry.id   AF-A0A9D1TVE2-F1
#
_cell.length_a   1.000
_cell.length_b   1.000
_cell.length_c   1.000
_cell.angle_alpha   90.00
_cell.angle_beta   90.00
_cell.angle_gamma   90.00
#
_symmetry.space_group_name_H-M   'P 1'
#
loop_
_entity.id
_entity.type
_entity.pdbx_description
1 polymer ?
#
loop_
_entity_poly.entity_id
_entity_poly.type
_entity_poly.pdbx_seq_one_letter_code
_entity_poly.pdbx_strand_id
1 'polypeptide(L)' 'MKRLLIRADDLGYSEGINCGIAAAVAAGLVRSVGVMTNMPAAVHGLGLLYGRPL' A
#
# COMPACT_ATOMS: atom_id res chain seq x y z
N MET A 1 -20.98 -16.39 -11.47
CA MET A 1 -19.67 -15.72 -11.63
C MET A 1 -19.01 -15.56 -10.27
N LYS A 2 -17.72 -15.88 -10.14
CA LYS A 2 -16.95 -15.66 -8.90
C LYS A 2 -16.22 -14.31 -9.00
N ARG A 3 -16.11 -13.59 -7.88
CA ARG A 3 -15.34 -12.33 -7.77
C ARG A 3 -14.18 -12.55 -6.80
N LEU A 4 -13.01 -11.98 -7.11
CA LEU A 4 -11.80 -12.07 -6.27
C LEU A 4 -11.33 -10.67 -5.90
N LEU A 5 -11.08 -10.45 -4.61
CA LEU A 5 -10.43 -9.26 -4.08
C LEU A 5 -9.03 -9.65 -3.62
N ILE A 6 -8.01 -8.98 -4.15
CA ILE A 6 -6.63 -9.10 -3.69
C ILE A 6 -6.28 -7.81 -2.94
N ARG A 7 -5.99 -7.96 -1.65
CA ARG A 7 -5.60 -6.88 -0.75
C ARG A 7 -4.22 -7.17 -0.18
N ALA A 8 -3.40 -6.13 -0.10
CA ALA A 8 -2.22 -6.13 0.76
C ALA A 8 -2.54 -5.40 2.08
N ASP A 9 -2.20 -5.99 3.20
CA ASP A 9 -2.34 -5.36 4.51
C ASP A 9 -1.01 -4.72 4.96
N ASP A 10 -1.08 -3.94 6.04
CA ASP A 10 0.06 -3.32 6.73
C ASP A 10 0.72 -2.12 6.03
N LEU A 11 0.01 -1.40 5.15
CA LEU A 11 0.50 -0.13 4.65
C LEU A 11 0.67 0.86 5.82
N GLY A 12 1.91 1.30 6.04
CA GLY A 12 2.31 2.18 7.12
C GLY A 12 3.15 1.50 8.19
N TYR A 13 3.29 0.17 8.19
CA TYR A 13 4.07 -0.56 9.20
C TYR A 13 5.56 -0.17 9.21
N SER A 14 6.19 -0.18 8.04
CA SER A 14 7.57 0.25 7.84
C SER A 14 7.77 0.72 6.39
N GLU A 15 8.86 1.46 6.11
CA GLU A 15 9.14 1.92 4.75
C GLU A 15 9.36 0.75 3.77
N GLY A 16 10.04 -0.32 4.20
CA GLY A 16 10.24 -1.52 3.37
C GLY A 16 8.92 -2.20 2.98
N ILE A 17 7.97 -2.32 3.93
CA ILE A 17 6.64 -2.84 3.65
C ILE A 17 5.90 -1.92 2.67
N ASN A 18 5.96 -0.60 2.89
CA ASN A 18 5.33 0.37 2.00
C ASN A 18 5.84 0.28 0.56
N CYS A 19 7.16 0.17 0.36
CA CYS A 19 7.75 0.03 -0.96
C CYS A 19 7.28 -1.25 -1.67
N GLY A 20 7.22 -2.37 -0.95
CA GLY A 20 6.69 -3.64 -1.50
C GLY A 20 5.22 -3.53 -1.91
N ILE A 21 4.38 -2.95 -1.05
CA ILE A 21 2.96 -2.72 -1.35
C ILE A 21 2.79 -1.77 -2.54
N ALA A 22 3.53 -0.66 -2.57
CA ALA A 22 3.49 0.29 -3.68
C ALA A 22 3.89 -0.35 -5.00
N ALA A 23 4.93 -1.20 -5.02
CA ALA A 23 5.32 -1.96 -6.21
C ALA A 23 4.23 -2.94 -6.65
N ALA A 24 3.58 -3.64 -5.72
CA ALA A 24 2.48 -4.57 -6.02
C ALA A 24 1.23 -3.85 -6.57
N VAL A 25 0.95 -2.64 -6.08
CA VAL A 25 -0.11 -1.77 -6.61
C VAL A 25 0.26 -1.27 -8.01
N ALA A 26 1.50 -0.81 -8.22
CA ALA A 26 1.98 -0.35 -9.52
C ALA A 26 1.96 -1.46 -10.59
N ALA A 27 2.22 -2.71 -10.19
CA ALA A 27 2.10 -3.89 -11.05
C ALA A 27 0.64 -4.28 -11.39
N GLY A 28 -0.35 -3.66 -10.73
CA GLY A 28 -1.78 -3.80 -11.03
C GLY A 28 -2.49 -5.02 -10.41
N LEU A 29 -1.75 -5.92 -9.76
CA LEU A 29 -2.32 -7.11 -9.10
C LEU A 29 -3.11 -6.74 -7.83
N VAL A 30 -2.54 -5.85 -7.02
CA VAL A 30 -3.18 -5.36 -5.78
C VAL A 30 -3.92 -4.06 -6.09
N ARG A 31 -5.21 -4.00 -5.75
CA ARG A 31 -6.04 -2.80 -5.95
C ARG A 31 -6.73 -2.32 -4.68
N SER A 32 -6.45 -2.96 -3.55
CA SER A 32 -6.94 -2.58 -2.22
C SER A 32 -5.79 -2.73 -1.23
N VAL A 33 -5.67 -1.77 -0.31
CA VAL A 33 -4.66 -1.80 0.76
C VAL A 33 -5.31 -1.52 2.11
N GLY A 34 -4.86 -2.21 3.16
CA GLY A 34 -5.16 -1.89 4.55
C GLY A 34 -4.12 -0.92 5.12
N VAL A 35 -4.57 0.20 5.71
CA VAL A 35 -3.68 1.26 6.21
C VAL A 35 -3.62 1.25 7.74
N MET A 36 -2.42 1.17 8.29
CA MET A 36 -2.12 1.31 9.72
C MET A 36 -1.91 2.79 10.06
N THR A 37 -3.00 3.53 10.23
CA THR A 37 -2.99 5.00 10.33
C THR A 37 -2.20 5.58 11.50
N ASN A 38 -1.98 4.80 12.56
CA ASN A 38 -1.22 5.20 13.74
C ASN A 38 0.29 4.91 13.64
N MET A 39 0.75 4.28 12.56
CA MET A 39 2.16 3.91 12.40
C MET A 39 2.98 5.06 11.81
N PRO A 40 4.26 5.22 12.20
CA PRO A 40 5.09 6.33 11.74
C PRO A 40 5.26 6.41 10.22
N ALA A 41 5.28 5.25 9.53
CA ALA A 41 5.47 5.20 8.08
C ALA A 41 4.15 5.32 7.29
N ALA A 42 2.99 5.56 7.93
CA ALA A 42 1.70 5.65 7.23
C ALA A 42 1.68 6.75 6.16
N VAL A 43 2.22 7.93 6.49
CA VAL A 43 2.30 9.07 5.55
C VAL A 43 3.20 8.75 4.36
N HIS A 44 4.36 8.14 4.61
CA HIS A 44 5.26 7.67 3.54
C HIS A 44 4.53 6.70 2.59
N GLY A 45 3.83 5.71 3.14
CA GLY A 45 3.10 4.71 2.35
C GLY A 45 1.98 5.30 1.49
N LEU A 46 1.20 6.22 2.06
CA LEU A 46 0.18 6.95 1.29
C LEU A 46 0.83 7.81 0.19
N GLY A 47 1.93 8.50 0.48
CA GLY A 47 2.68 9.30 -0.50
C GLY A 47 3.07 8.50 -1.75
N LEU A 48 3.61 7.29 -1.55
CA LEU A 48 3.96 6.38 -2.63
C LEU A 48 2.75 6.01 -3.52
N LEU A 49 1.57 5.81 -2.93
CA LEU A 49 0.36 5.43 -3.67
C LEU A 49 -0.30 6.61 -4.39
N TYR A 50 -0.20 7.83 -3.85
CA TYR A 50 -0.76 9.04 -4.45
C TYR A 50 0.12 9.63 -5.56
N GLY A 51 1.27 9.01 -5.87
CA GLY A 51 2.19 9.50 -6.90
C GLY A 51 2.83 10.84 -6.55
N ARG A 52 2.92 11.18 -5.24
CA ARG A 52 3.63 12.37 -4.78
C ARG A 52 5.06 11.97 -4.40
N PRO A 53 6.10 12.60 -5.00
CA PRO A 53 7.41 12.56 -4.39
C PRO A 53 7.31 13.32 -3.06
N LEU A 54 7.55 12.62 -1.95
CA LEU A 54 7.82 13.25 -0.65
C LEU A 54 9.30 13.59 -0.58
#